data_AF-A0A954B802-F1
#
_entry.id   AF-A0A954B802-F1
#
_cell.length_a   1.000
_cell.length_b   1.000
_cell.length_c   1.000
_cell.angle_alpha   90.00
_cell.angle_beta   90.00
_cell.angle_gamma   90.00
#
_symmetry.space_group_name_H-M   'P 1'
#
loop_
_entity.id
_entity.type
_entity.pdbx_description
1 polymer ?
#
loop_
_entity_poly.entity_id
_entity_poly.type
_entity_poly.pdbx_seq_one_letter_code
_entity_poly.pdbx_strand_id
1 'polypeptide(L)'
;MTNFTDAELRARIATQKRKHQCRNAYQRFLADQRPDAFVTLALNSGPKQLNHLTEKLKKWAFLMDRALNNNPRRLQRLPSERRLNGWFVAEKQKTNGHLHGLINLPEHYLSGEWRFLQLQTVLDQQWCQCVPSGDVKIEPIFDAHGVADYCLKEAFHGDDFFGSLVELADFWPAPKPQPSA
;
A
#
# COMPACT_ATOMS: atom_id res chain seq x y z
N MET A 1 -20.70 13.89 -31.47
CA MET A 1 -21.34 12.75 -30.77
C MET A 1 -20.85 11.47 -31.43
N THR A 2 -20.09 10.65 -30.73
CA THR A 2 -19.58 9.39 -31.29
C THR A 2 -20.68 8.34 -31.14
N ASN A 3 -21.29 7.89 -32.24
CA ASN A 3 -22.29 6.84 -32.21
C ASN A 3 -21.58 5.48 -32.12
N PHE A 4 -21.84 4.73 -31.06
CA PHE A 4 -21.35 3.36 -30.91
C PHE A 4 -22.31 2.39 -31.59
N THR A 5 -21.77 1.36 -32.22
CA THR A 5 -22.53 0.18 -32.64
C THR A 5 -23.00 -0.63 -31.42
N ASP A 6 -24.04 -1.44 -31.59
CA ASP A 6 -24.51 -2.35 -30.53
C ASP A 6 -23.42 -3.30 -30.01
N ALA A 7 -22.53 -3.74 -30.90
CA ALA A 7 -21.40 -4.60 -30.54
C ALA A 7 -20.40 -3.86 -29.64
N GLU A 8 -20.06 -2.61 -29.96
CA GLU A 8 -19.19 -1.77 -29.14
C GLU A 8 -19.81 -1.43 -27.79
N LEU A 9 -21.12 -1.18 -27.76
CA LEU A 9 -21.85 -0.93 -26.52
C LEU A 9 -21.83 -2.15 -25.60
N ARG A 10 -22.12 -3.35 -26.13
CA ARG A 10 -22.05 -4.62 -25.38
C ARG A 10 -20.64 -4.89 -24.85
N ALA A 11 -19.61 -4.68 -25.67
CA ALA A 11 -18.22 -4.86 -25.26
C ALA A 11 -17.84 -3.92 -24.11
N ARG A 12 -18.26 -2.64 -24.18
CA ARG A 12 -18.03 -1.66 -23.11
C ARG A 12 -18.72 -2.04 -21.80
N ILE A 13 -19.98 -2.45 -21.86
CA ILE A 13 -20.74 -2.91 -20.67
C ILE A 13 -20.05 -4.13 -20.04
N ALA A 14 -19.64 -5.11 -20.85
CA ALA A 14 -18.94 -6.30 -20.36
C ALA A 14 -17.60 -5.95 -19.69
N THR A 15 -16.86 -5.00 -20.25
CA THR A 15 -15.62 -4.49 -19.65
C THR A 15 -15.87 -3.75 -18.35
N GLN A 16 -16.87 -2.88 -18.27
CA GLN A 16 -17.24 -2.20 -17.02
C GLN A 16 -17.67 -3.20 -15.93
N LYS A 17 -18.48 -4.21 -16.28
CA LYS A 17 -18.89 -5.27 -15.35
C LYS A 17 -17.68 -6.04 -14.80
N ARG A 18 -16.72 -6.37 -15.66
CA ARG A 18 -15.46 -7.01 -15.24
C ARG A 18 -14.62 -6.11 -14.32
N LYS A 19 -14.44 -4.83 -14.67
CA LYS A 19 -13.74 -3.85 -13.82
C LYS A 19 -14.40 -3.78 -12.43
N HIS A 20 -15.72 -3.72 -12.37
CA HIS A 20 -16.47 -3.70 -11.10
C HIS A 20 -16.29 -5.00 -10.30
N GLN A 21 -16.38 -6.17 -10.94
CA GLN A 21 -16.15 -7.46 -10.28
C GLN A 21 -14.73 -7.58 -9.71
N CYS A 22 -13.71 -7.16 -10.47
CA CYS A 22 -12.32 -7.12 -9.99
C CYS A 22 -12.18 -6.16 -8.80
N ARG A 23 -12.74 -4.95 -8.87
CA ARG A 23 -12.72 -4.00 -7.75
C ARG A 23 -13.29 -4.60 -6.48
N ASN A 24 -14.47 -5.19 -6.56
CA ASN A 24 -15.11 -5.81 -5.41
C ASN A 24 -14.29 -6.97 -4.85
N ALA A 25 -13.64 -7.77 -5.71
CA ALA A 25 -12.76 -8.86 -5.28
C ALA A 25 -11.52 -8.32 -4.54
N TYR A 26 -10.86 -7.30 -5.07
CA TYR A 26 -9.70 -6.67 -4.42
C TYR A 26 -10.08 -5.95 -3.13
N GLN A 27 -11.21 -5.26 -3.10
CA GLN A 27 -11.71 -4.61 -1.89
C GLN A 27 -11.91 -5.64 -0.77
N ARG A 28 -12.53 -6.78 -1.08
CA ARG A 28 -12.70 -7.89 -0.12
C ARG A 28 -11.35 -8.45 0.30
N PHE A 29 -10.49 -8.78 -0.67
CA PHE A 29 -9.15 -9.28 -0.40
C PHE A 29 -8.38 -8.40 0.58
N LEU A 30 -8.33 -7.08 0.35
CA LEU A 30 -7.63 -6.11 1.20
C LEU A 30 -8.25 -6.00 2.59
N ALA A 31 -9.59 -5.96 2.68
CA ALA A 31 -10.28 -5.90 3.96
C ALA A 31 -10.06 -7.18 4.79
N ASP A 32 -10.04 -8.34 4.14
CA ASP A 32 -9.85 -9.66 4.78
C ASP A 32 -8.44 -9.83 5.37
N GLN A 33 -7.47 -9.01 4.96
CA GLN A 33 -6.13 -8.99 5.56
C GLN A 33 -6.09 -8.40 6.97
N ARG A 34 -7.22 -7.83 7.45
CA ARG A 34 -7.36 -7.19 8.76
C ARG A 34 -6.24 -6.17 9.03
N PRO A 35 -6.11 -5.14 8.19
CA PRO A 35 -5.06 -4.13 8.36
C PRO A 35 -5.24 -3.37 9.67
N ASP A 36 -4.12 -3.06 10.32
CA ASP A 36 -4.09 -2.34 11.60
C ASP A 36 -4.25 -0.84 11.42
N ALA A 37 -3.76 -0.30 10.30
CA ALA A 37 -3.78 1.14 10.03
C ALA A 37 -3.83 1.47 8.55
N PHE A 38 -4.40 2.64 8.27
CA PHE A 38 -4.35 3.29 6.97
C PHE A 38 -3.21 4.30 6.94
N VAL A 39 -2.43 4.31 5.86
CA VAL A 39 -1.32 5.23 5.67
C VAL A 39 -1.44 5.93 4.32
N THR A 40 -1.24 7.24 4.31
CA THR A 40 -1.05 8.01 3.07
C THR A 40 0.39 8.52 3.02
N LEU A 41 1.12 8.22 1.95
CA LEU A 41 2.47 8.71 1.67
C LEU A 41 2.43 9.65 0.46
N ALA A 42 2.59 10.95 0.69
CA ALA A 42 2.60 11.95 -0.37
C ALA A 42 4.02 12.30 -0.79
N LEU A 43 4.25 12.46 -2.10
CA LEU A 43 5.55 12.90 -2.60
C LEU A 43 5.76 14.42 -2.51
N ASN A 44 4.68 15.21 -2.65
CA ASN A 44 4.69 16.67 -2.75
C ASN A 44 5.73 17.22 -3.73
N SER A 45 6.02 16.45 -4.77
CA SER A 45 6.87 16.83 -5.88
C SER A 45 6.15 16.39 -7.16
N GLY A 46 6.48 17.04 -8.28
CA GLY A 46 5.78 16.86 -9.55
C GLY A 46 5.71 15.40 -10.05
N PRO A 47 5.11 15.18 -11.23
CA PRO A 47 4.74 13.86 -11.71
C PRO A 47 5.86 12.82 -11.57
N LYS A 48 5.55 11.64 -11.02
CA LYS A 48 6.50 10.53 -10.89
C LYS A 48 5.90 9.26 -11.47
N GLN A 49 6.73 8.52 -12.20
CA GLN A 49 6.40 7.19 -12.69
C GLN A 49 6.25 6.23 -11.51
N LEU A 50 5.39 5.23 -11.68
CA LEU A 50 5.16 4.16 -10.71
C LEU A 50 6.45 3.53 -10.17
N ASN A 51 7.42 3.19 -11.05
CA ASN A 51 8.69 2.59 -10.62
C ASN A 51 9.42 3.46 -9.59
N HIS A 52 9.35 4.79 -9.73
CA HIS A 52 9.95 5.70 -8.76
C HIS A 52 9.22 5.65 -7.41
N LEU A 53 7.89 5.59 -7.41
CA LEU A 53 7.08 5.44 -6.20
C LEU A 53 7.40 4.11 -5.50
N THR A 54 7.47 3.01 -6.25
CA THR A 54 7.81 1.69 -5.73
C THR A 54 9.19 1.65 -5.07
N GLU A 55 10.21 2.26 -5.68
CA GLU A 55 11.55 2.33 -5.08
C GLU A 55 11.57 3.16 -3.78
N LYS A 56 10.80 4.26 -3.73
CA LYS A 56 10.64 5.06 -2.49
C LYS A 56 9.93 4.27 -1.41
N LEU A 57 8.86 3.55 -1.77
CA LEU A 57 8.12 2.70 -0.86
C LEU A 57 8.99 1.56 -0.32
N LYS A 58 9.78 0.91 -1.18
CA LYS A 58 10.75 -0.13 -0.78
C LYS A 58 11.78 0.38 0.23
N LYS A 59 12.38 1.54 -0.06
CA LYS A 59 13.34 2.18 0.86
C LYS A 59 12.65 2.51 2.20
N TRP A 60 11.44 3.05 2.15
CA TRP A 60 10.67 3.42 3.34
C TRP A 60 10.31 2.19 4.18
N ALA A 61 9.83 1.11 3.56
CA ALA A 61 9.50 -0.15 4.25
C ALA A 61 10.71 -0.69 5.00
N PHE A 62 11.91 -0.61 4.41
CA PHE A 62 13.16 -0.98 5.07
C PHE A 62 13.53 -0.09 6.27
N LEU A 63 13.36 1.22 6.14
CA LEU A 63 13.60 2.15 7.25
C LEU A 63 12.60 1.93 8.39
N MET A 64 11.33 1.70 8.05
CA MET A 64 10.29 1.38 9.01
C MET A 64 10.61 0.08 9.75
N ASP A 65 10.91 -1.00 9.05
CA ASP A 65 11.27 -2.28 9.69
C ASP A 65 12.46 -2.14 10.64
N ARG A 66 13.47 -1.37 10.23
CA ARG A 66 14.62 -1.06 11.08
C ARG A 66 14.23 -0.29 12.34
N ALA A 67 13.39 0.72 12.21
CA ALA A 67 12.92 1.55 13.32
C ALA A 67 12.03 0.75 14.27
N LEU A 68 11.16 -0.10 13.74
CA LEU A 68 10.21 -0.89 14.51
C LEU A 68 10.92 -2.04 15.26
N ASN A 69 11.87 -2.72 14.64
CA ASN A 69 12.49 -3.90 15.24
C ASN A 69 13.75 -3.62 16.06
N ASN A 70 14.23 -2.37 16.13
CA ASN A 70 15.46 -1.97 16.82
C ASN A 70 16.70 -2.82 16.47
N ASN A 71 16.70 -3.54 15.34
CA ASN A 71 17.77 -4.47 14.97
C ASN A 71 18.02 -4.55 13.45
N PRO A 72 18.86 -3.65 12.90
CA PRO A 72 19.13 -3.60 11.46
C PRO A 72 19.87 -4.82 10.91
N ARG A 73 20.63 -5.57 11.73
CA ARG A 73 21.55 -6.61 11.25
C ARG A 73 20.86 -7.92 10.89
N ARG A 74 19.58 -8.09 11.22
CA ARG A 74 18.86 -9.37 11.07
C ARG A 74 17.46 -9.23 10.47
N LEU A 75 17.13 -8.09 9.84
CA LEU A 75 15.81 -7.88 9.22
C LEU A 75 15.44 -9.00 8.24
N GLN A 76 16.38 -9.42 7.38
CA GLN A 76 16.19 -10.52 6.43
C GLN A 76 15.97 -11.90 7.09
N ARG A 77 16.29 -12.03 8.38
CA ARG A 77 16.07 -13.25 9.17
C ARG A 77 14.85 -13.18 10.06
N LEU A 78 14.20 -12.01 10.16
CA LEU A 78 12.96 -11.88 10.92
C LEU A 78 11.87 -12.70 10.22
N PRO A 79 11.05 -13.45 10.97
CA PRO A 79 9.81 -14.00 10.44
C PRO A 79 8.91 -12.90 9.86
N SER A 80 8.05 -13.24 8.90
CA SER A 80 7.16 -12.29 8.23
C SER A 80 6.26 -11.52 9.20
N GLU A 81 5.78 -12.19 10.24
CA GLU A 81 4.93 -11.65 11.31
C GLU A 81 5.62 -10.60 12.20
N ARG A 82 6.95 -10.49 12.12
CA ARG A 82 7.74 -9.47 12.82
C ARG A 82 8.15 -8.31 11.91
N ARG A 83 7.76 -8.34 10.64
CA ARG A 83 8.04 -7.28 9.67
C ARG A 83 6.80 -6.43 9.45
N LEU A 84 7.01 -5.20 9.03
CA LEU A 84 5.97 -4.38 8.45
C LEU A 84 5.48 -5.08 7.17
N ASN A 85 4.17 -5.31 7.11
CA ASN A 85 3.52 -5.81 5.91
C ASN A 85 2.39 -4.86 5.49
N GLY A 86 1.89 -5.03 4.27
CA GLY A 86 0.77 -4.24 3.78
C GLY A 86 0.71 -4.13 2.27
N TRP A 87 -0.33 -3.46 1.82
CA TRP A 87 -0.61 -3.23 0.41
C TRP A 87 -0.77 -1.74 0.16
N PHE A 88 -0.14 -1.25 -0.91
CA PHE A 88 -0.16 0.14 -1.31
C PHE A 88 -0.69 0.29 -2.73
N VAL A 89 -1.50 1.31 -2.95
CA VAL A 89 -2.03 1.69 -4.26
C VAL A 89 -1.50 3.07 -4.62
N ALA A 90 -0.87 3.18 -5.80
CA ALA A 90 -0.36 4.44 -6.32
C ALA A 90 -1.44 5.28 -7.02
N GLU A 91 -1.69 6.48 -6.53
CA GLU A 91 -2.67 7.43 -7.08
C GLU A 91 -2.02 8.71 -7.63
N LYS A 92 -2.75 9.40 -8.53
CA LYS A 92 -2.41 10.72 -9.09
C LYS A 92 -0.96 10.89 -9.58
N GLN A 93 -0.41 9.83 -10.19
CA GLN A 93 0.97 9.79 -10.71
C GLN A 93 1.34 10.97 -11.64
N LYS A 94 0.34 11.56 -12.31
CA LYS A 94 0.49 12.66 -13.26
C LYS A 94 0.42 14.06 -12.64
N THR A 95 0.11 14.23 -11.35
CA THR A 95 -0.04 15.55 -10.71
C THR A 95 0.69 15.63 -9.38
N ASN A 96 0.20 14.92 -8.37
CA ASN A 96 0.83 14.78 -7.06
C ASN A 96 0.77 13.31 -6.66
N GLY A 97 1.81 12.56 -7.02
CA GLY A 97 1.87 11.12 -6.75
C GLY A 97 1.84 10.86 -5.25
N HIS A 98 0.93 9.99 -4.83
CA HIS A 98 0.87 9.51 -3.46
C HIS A 98 0.51 8.03 -3.45
N LEU A 99 0.79 7.39 -2.31
CA LEU A 99 0.50 5.98 -2.07
C LEU A 99 -0.51 5.89 -0.92
N HIS A 100 -1.61 5.20 -1.17
CA HIS A 100 -2.58 4.83 -0.14
C HIS A 100 -2.31 3.40 0.29
N GLY A 101 -2.02 3.21 1.57
CA GLY A 101 -1.55 1.96 2.15
C GLY A 101 -2.47 1.43 3.23
N LEU A 102 -2.68 0.12 3.23
CA LEU A 102 -3.22 -0.65 4.33
C LEU A 102 -2.07 -1.46 4.91
N ILE A 103 -1.69 -1.20 6.17
CA ILE A 103 -0.53 -1.84 6.79
C ILE A 103 -0.91 -2.75 7.94
N ASN A 104 -0.13 -3.82 8.10
CA ASN A 104 -0.11 -4.66 9.29
C ASN A 104 1.17 -4.37 10.07
N LEU A 105 1.00 -4.00 11.33
CA LEU A 105 2.11 -3.73 12.23
C LEU A 105 2.64 -5.05 12.81
N PRO A 106 3.94 -5.14 13.12
CA PRO A 106 4.47 -6.29 13.84
C PRO A 106 3.69 -6.51 15.15
N GLU A 107 3.46 -7.76 15.54
CA GLU A 107 2.61 -8.12 16.70
C GLU A 107 3.00 -7.37 17.99
N HIS A 108 4.29 -7.19 18.26
CA HIS A 108 4.77 -6.46 19.43
C HIS A 108 4.37 -4.98 19.45
N TYR A 109 3.95 -4.41 18.31
CA TYR A 109 3.40 -3.06 18.15
C TYR A 109 1.90 -2.94 18.42
N LEU A 110 1.15 -4.02 18.65
CA LEU A 110 -0.30 -3.96 18.85
C LEU A 110 -0.77 -3.76 20.32
N SER A 111 0.11 -3.84 21.31
CA SER A 111 -0.23 -3.86 22.75
C SER A 111 -0.30 -2.50 23.48
N GLY A 112 -0.75 -1.39 22.87
CA GLY A 112 -0.96 -0.13 23.63
C GLY A 112 -1.55 1.07 22.90
N GLU A 113 -2.31 1.91 23.62
CA GLU A 113 -3.11 3.02 23.05
C GLU A 113 -2.31 4.28 22.64
N TRP A 114 -1.18 4.57 23.28
CA TRP A 114 -0.36 5.76 22.99
C TRP A 114 0.48 5.64 21.69
N ARG A 115 0.28 4.57 20.92
CA ARG A 115 1.19 4.17 19.84
C ARG A 115 0.99 4.91 18.53
N PHE A 116 -0.22 5.34 18.17
CA PHE A 116 -0.45 5.99 16.87
C PHE A 116 0.28 7.33 16.73
N LEU A 117 0.32 8.17 17.78
CA LEU A 117 1.07 9.43 17.77
C LEU A 117 2.59 9.18 17.68
N GLN A 118 3.10 8.20 18.43
CA GLN A 118 4.52 7.82 18.36
C GLN A 118 4.88 7.23 16.99
N LEU A 119 3.99 6.40 16.45
CA LEU A 119 4.13 5.78 15.14
C LEU A 119 4.07 6.83 14.03
N GLN A 120 3.18 7.82 14.11
CA GLN A 120 3.12 8.96 13.19
C GLN A 120 4.47 9.68 13.13
N THR A 121 5.09 9.97 14.28
CA THR A 121 6.43 10.59 14.32
C THR A 121 7.50 9.71 13.67
N VAL A 122 7.49 8.39 13.91
CA VAL A 122 8.45 7.47 13.29
C VAL A 122 8.24 7.39 11.78
N LEU A 123 6.98 7.27 11.34
CA LEU A 123 6.58 7.23 9.95
C LEU A 123 7.06 8.48 9.21
N ASP A 124 6.84 9.65 9.81
CA ASP A 124 7.24 10.95 9.27
C ASP A 124 8.75 11.04 9.09
N GLN A 125 9.50 10.73 10.15
CA GLN A 125 10.96 10.70 10.09
C GLN A 125 11.50 9.73 9.04
N GLN A 126 10.90 8.55 8.88
CA GLN A 126 11.36 7.58 7.87
C GLN A 126 10.94 7.98 6.46
N TRP A 127 9.76 8.59 6.27
CA TRP A 127 9.31 9.04 4.96
C TRP A 127 10.10 10.25 4.47
N CYS A 128 10.37 11.24 5.33
CA CYS A 128 11.21 12.39 4.97
C CYS A 128 12.63 11.98 4.55
N GLN A 129 13.18 10.88 5.08
CA GLN A 129 14.46 10.32 4.61
C GLN A 129 14.39 9.71 3.19
N CYS A 130 13.21 9.32 2.74
CA CYS A 130 12.97 8.87 1.36
C CYS A 130 12.64 10.05 0.44
N VAL A 131 11.82 10.98 0.93
CA VAL A 131 11.24 12.10 0.19
C VAL A 131 11.20 13.32 1.11
N PRO A 132 12.23 14.21 1.08
CA PRO A 132 12.34 15.31 2.04
C PRO A 132 11.17 16.31 2.05
N SER A 133 10.48 16.47 0.93
CA SER A 133 9.27 17.31 0.81
C SER A 133 7.97 16.56 1.11
N GLY A 134 8.04 15.24 1.26
CA GLY A 134 6.87 14.37 1.33
C GLY A 134 6.22 14.42 2.70
N ASP A 135 4.91 14.20 2.72
CA ASP A 135 4.12 14.10 3.95
C ASP A 135 3.66 12.66 4.16
N VAL A 136 3.45 12.31 5.42
CA VAL A 136 2.79 11.06 5.79
C VAL A 136 1.67 11.30 6.77
N LYS A 137 0.59 10.54 6.62
CA LYS A 137 -0.52 10.50 7.56
C LYS A 137 -0.87 9.07 7.87
N ILE A 138 -0.99 8.74 9.15
CA ILE A 138 -1.53 7.46 9.61
C ILE A 138 -2.88 7.66 10.31
N GLU A 139 -3.82 6.77 10.05
CA GLU A 139 -5.16 6.81 10.63
C GLU A 139 -5.57 5.40 11.08
N PRO A 140 -6.29 5.28 12.22
CA PRO A 140 -6.89 4.01 12.62
C PRO A 140 -7.99 3.60 11.63
N ILE A 141 -8.21 2.30 11.48
CA ILE A 141 -9.24 1.74 10.60
C ILE A 141 -10.45 1.32 11.45
N PHE A 142 -11.59 1.98 11.23
CA PHE A 142 -12.88 1.60 11.81
C PHE A 142 -13.77 0.81 10.84
N ASP A 143 -13.56 1.02 9.54
CA ASP A 143 -14.26 0.32 8.45
C ASP A 143 -13.24 -0.11 7.40
N ALA A 144 -12.77 -1.36 7.50
CA ALA A 144 -11.78 -1.91 6.58
C ALA A 144 -12.29 -1.98 5.13
N HIS A 145 -13.59 -2.22 4.92
CA HIS A 145 -14.16 -2.26 3.57
C HIS A 145 -14.26 -0.86 2.96
N GLY A 146 -14.64 0.13 3.75
CA GLY A 146 -14.68 1.53 3.32
C GLY A 146 -13.30 2.07 2.97
N VAL A 147 -12.28 1.79 3.80
CA VAL A 147 -10.90 2.20 3.51
C VAL A 147 -10.35 1.44 2.30
N ALA A 148 -10.60 0.14 2.16
CA ALA A 148 -10.20 -0.61 0.98
C ALA A 148 -10.85 -0.07 -0.31
N ASP A 149 -12.13 0.33 -0.26
CA ASP A 149 -12.78 0.97 -1.40
C ASP A 149 -12.17 2.33 -1.73
N TYR A 150 -11.82 3.11 -0.69
CA TYR A 150 -11.14 4.39 -0.83
C TYR A 150 -9.77 4.23 -1.52
N CYS A 151 -8.94 3.28 -1.08
CA CYS A 151 -7.63 2.99 -1.70
C CYS A 151 -7.73 2.57 -3.17
N LEU A 152 -8.85 1.98 -3.58
CA LEU A 152 -9.06 1.47 -4.94
C LEU A 152 -9.80 2.44 -5.85
N LYS A 153 -10.16 3.63 -5.36
CA LYS A 153 -11.00 4.58 -6.09
C LYS A 153 -10.40 4.95 -7.45
N GLU A 154 -9.13 5.36 -7.48
CA GLU A 154 -8.48 5.79 -8.73
C GLU A 154 -7.91 4.63 -9.56
N ALA A 155 -7.64 3.48 -8.93
CA ALA A 155 -7.04 2.32 -9.59
C ALA A 155 -7.91 1.77 -10.75
N PHE A 156 -9.24 1.90 -10.65
CA PHE A 156 -10.18 1.40 -11.66
C PHE A 156 -10.68 2.46 -12.65
N HIS A 157 -10.22 3.71 -12.54
CA HIS A 157 -10.60 4.79 -13.47
C HIS A 157 -9.79 4.73 -14.80
N GLY A 158 -8.65 4.04 -14.84
CA GLY A 158 -7.78 3.87 -16.02
C GLY A 158 -7.79 2.45 -16.64
N ASP A 159 -6.86 2.20 -17.56
CA ASP A 159 -6.66 0.91 -18.23
C ASP A 159 -5.60 0.01 -17.57
N ASP A 160 -4.75 0.57 -16.68
CA ASP A 160 -3.61 -0.13 -16.06
C ASP A 160 -3.80 -0.40 -14.55
N PHE A 161 -4.92 -1.04 -14.20
CA PHE A 161 -5.23 -1.38 -12.81
C PHE A 161 -4.10 -2.17 -12.11
N PHE A 162 -3.64 -3.26 -12.74
CA PHE A 162 -2.68 -4.19 -12.14
C PHE A 162 -1.29 -3.61 -11.90
N GLY A 163 -0.93 -2.50 -12.56
CA GLY A 163 0.37 -1.86 -12.32
C GLY A 163 0.42 -1.14 -10.98
N SER A 164 -0.70 -0.67 -10.44
CA SER A 164 -0.69 0.31 -9.34
C SER A 164 -0.64 -0.27 -7.93
N LEU A 165 -0.92 -1.56 -7.76
CA LEU A 165 -0.90 -2.26 -6.46
C LEU A 165 0.50 -2.80 -6.17
N VAL A 166 1.00 -2.53 -4.97
CA VAL A 166 2.32 -2.96 -4.50
C VAL A 166 2.16 -3.62 -3.13
N GLU A 167 2.62 -4.86 -3.00
CA GLU A 167 2.66 -5.57 -1.72
C GLU A 167 4.05 -5.42 -1.08
N LEU A 168 4.10 -5.11 0.21
CA LEU A 168 5.37 -4.93 0.92
C LEU A 168 6.17 -6.24 1.03
N ALA A 169 5.50 -7.39 1.08
CA ALA A 169 6.14 -8.69 1.12
C ALA A 169 7.06 -8.95 -0.11
N ASP A 170 6.72 -8.38 -1.27
CA ASP A 170 7.51 -8.51 -2.51
C ASP A 170 8.90 -7.86 -2.41
N PHE A 171 9.11 -6.95 -1.47
CA PHE A 171 10.40 -6.31 -1.26
C PHE A 171 11.40 -7.17 -0.51
N TRP A 172 10.93 -8.24 0.11
CA TRP A 172 11.72 -9.08 0.95
C TRP A 172 12.11 -10.39 0.25
N PRO A 173 13.34 -10.88 0.45
CA PRO A 173 13.69 -12.21 -0.02
C PRO A 173 12.78 -13.23 0.68
N ALA A 174 12.34 -14.24 -0.08
CA ALA A 174 11.58 -15.36 0.46
C ALA A 174 12.30 -15.93 1.70
N PRO A 175 11.56 -16.31 2.75
CA PRO A 175 12.16 -16.96 3.91
C PRO A 175 12.96 -18.18 3.43
N LYS A 176 14.20 -18.33 3.94
CA LYS A 176 14.92 -19.58 3.69
C LYS A 176 14.12 -20.71 4.34
N PRO A 177 13.90 -21.84 3.65
CA PRO A 177 13.24 -22.99 4.26
C PRO A 177 14.00 -23.36 5.53
N GLN A 178 13.27 -23.56 6.64
CA GLN A 178 13.90 -24.06 7.84
C GLN A 178 14.42 -25.47 7.56
N PRO A 179 15.65 -25.82 7.99
CA PRO A 179 16.10 -27.19 7.88
C PRO A 179 15.09 -28.08 8.61
N SER A 180 14.61 -29.12 7.92
CA SER A 180 13.82 -30.17 8.54
C SER A 180 14.57 -30.69 9.76
N ALA A 181 13.92 -30.62 10.92
CA ALA A 181 14.44 -31.13 12.19
C ALA A 181 14.68 -32.64 12.12
#